data_AF-A0A8T0Q9T0-F1
#
_entry.id   AF-A0A8T0Q9T0-F1
#
_cell.length_a   1.000
_cell.length_b   1.000
_cell.length_c   1.000
_cell.angle_alpha   90.00
_cell.angle_beta   90.00
_cell.angle_gamma   90.00
#
_symmetry.space_group_name_H-M   'P 1'
#
loop_
_entity.id
_entity.type
_entity.pdbx_description
1 polymer ?
#
loop_
_entity_poly.entity_id
_entity_poly.type
_entity_poly.pdbx_seq_one_letter_code
_entity_poly.pdbx_strand_id
1 'polypeptide(L)'
;MHIHTAPTLGNYMKRFSLILSKTETLDVDLSTVHVILIDDEPCRDEHGKIDTTYGKIHTDGTGFISENLAKKCPNRIIKGKKSKDYMHRGETMPLLMQVRLFYNGYAVKGTLLVDKRLQDNTIVVRPSMVKVKVDPKLSEMQSLSSLEIVSTRTSTSRSLISLLRCAGVEAEYFMELLHNAIEGVANARYDFRHALKLASRYANMEDSMLELMIHSGIPLEEPHLLSRLNFIAKQEMKGFREGKLPIDECYNLMGSTDPTGTLKPNEVCVILDSGQYSGDVLVFKYPGLHFGDIHALTAKQISGLEKNFVGYSKNAILFPISGKRSLADEMANSDFDGDEYWV
;
A
#
# COMPACT_ATOMS: atom_id res chain seq x y z
N MET A 1 -3.25 17.50 21.24
CA MET A 1 -4.64 17.33 20.76
C MET A 1 -5.58 17.60 21.92
N HIS A 2 -6.43 18.63 21.87
CA HIS A 2 -7.39 18.90 22.95
C HIS A 2 -8.81 18.48 22.57
N ILE A 3 -9.53 17.94 23.54
CA ILE A 3 -10.88 17.39 23.37
C ILE A 3 -11.90 18.41 22.83
N HIS A 4 -11.69 19.70 23.09
CA HIS A 4 -12.60 20.77 22.70
C HIS A 4 -12.53 21.15 21.21
N THR A 5 -11.47 20.75 20.48
CA THR A 5 -11.38 20.96 19.03
C THR A 5 -11.86 19.75 18.22
N ALA A 6 -12.22 18.65 18.88
CA ALA A 6 -12.86 17.50 18.25
C ALA A 6 -14.39 17.67 18.30
N PRO A 7 -15.10 17.48 17.17
CA PRO A 7 -16.55 17.70 17.13
C PRO A 7 -17.33 16.70 18.00
N THR A 8 -16.74 15.54 18.33
CA THR A 8 -17.31 14.54 19.24
C THR A 8 -16.20 13.80 20.01
N LEU A 9 -16.53 13.23 21.18
CA LEU A 9 -15.63 12.34 21.93
C LEU A 9 -15.21 11.11 21.10
N GLY A 10 -16.13 10.56 20.29
CA GLY A 10 -15.81 9.46 19.38
C GLY A 10 -14.72 9.83 18.36
N ASN A 11 -14.80 11.02 17.77
CA ASN A 11 -13.78 11.52 16.85
C ASN A 11 -12.46 11.84 17.56
N TYR A 12 -12.53 12.31 18.81
CA TYR A 12 -11.35 12.47 19.65
C TYR A 12 -10.64 11.13 19.89
N MET A 13 -11.37 10.12 20.33
CA MET A 13 -10.83 8.78 20.60
C MET A 13 -10.24 8.12 19.34
N LYS A 14 -10.89 8.27 18.18
CA LYS A 14 -10.33 7.81 16.90
C LYS A 14 -8.97 8.43 16.60
N ARG A 15 -8.80 9.73 16.84
CA ARG A 15 -7.53 10.45 16.61
C ARG A 15 -6.48 10.16 17.70
N PHE A 16 -6.88 9.79 18.92
CA PHE A 16 -5.96 9.32 19.95
C PHE A 16 -5.20 8.05 19.53
N SER A 17 -5.79 7.21 18.67
CA SER A 17 -5.10 6.04 18.12
C SER A 17 -3.84 6.37 17.29
N LEU A 18 -3.69 7.61 16.81
CA LEU A 18 -2.53 8.04 16.04
C LEU A 18 -1.23 7.91 16.85
N ILE A 19 -1.24 8.27 18.14
CA ILE A 19 -0.06 8.16 19.02
C ILE A 19 0.18 6.74 19.56
N LEU A 20 -0.79 5.84 19.39
CA LEU A 20 -0.69 4.43 19.78
C LEU A 20 -0.35 3.52 18.60
N SER A 21 -0.16 4.11 17.40
CA SER A 21 0.23 3.36 16.21
C SER A 21 1.61 2.73 16.42
N LYS A 22 1.76 1.45 16.07
CA LYS A 22 3.08 0.81 16.04
C LYS A 22 3.86 1.34 14.84
N THR A 23 4.89 2.10 15.12
CA THR A 23 5.64 2.87 14.13
C THR A 23 7.13 2.83 14.44
N GLU A 24 7.94 3.09 13.43
CA GLU A 24 9.36 3.38 13.60
C GLU A 24 9.57 4.88 13.39
N THR A 25 10.12 5.55 14.41
CA THR A 25 10.45 6.97 14.33
C THR A 25 11.67 7.17 13.42
N LEU A 26 11.51 8.02 12.40
CA LEU A 26 12.62 8.39 11.53
C LEU A 26 13.61 9.30 12.27
N ASP A 27 14.89 8.93 12.24
CA ASP A 27 15.98 9.72 12.83
C ASP A 27 16.33 10.91 11.93
N VAL A 28 15.51 11.96 12.03
CA VAL A 28 15.66 13.22 11.31
C VAL A 28 15.39 14.39 12.26
N ASP A 29 16.26 15.39 12.21
CA ASP A 29 16.01 16.66 12.87
C ASP A 29 14.91 17.44 12.14
N LEU A 30 13.68 17.33 12.65
CA LEU A 30 12.50 18.00 12.07
C LEU A 30 12.56 19.52 12.16
N SER A 31 13.48 20.12 12.93
CA SER A 31 13.71 21.57 12.91
C SER A 31 14.32 22.04 11.59
N THR A 32 15.01 21.14 10.88
CA THR A 32 15.60 21.38 9.55
C THR A 32 14.68 20.98 8.41
N VAL A 33 13.51 20.41 8.71
CA VAL A 33 12.54 19.93 7.71
C VAL A 33 11.51 21.01 7.41
N HIS A 34 11.37 21.33 6.14
CA HIS A 34 10.38 22.26 5.61
C HIS A 34 9.07 21.52 5.31
N VAL A 35 8.09 21.66 6.20
CA VAL A 35 6.75 21.11 5.99
C VAL A 35 5.87 22.16 5.30
N ILE A 36 5.47 21.88 4.06
CA ILE A 36 4.66 22.77 3.23
C ILE A 36 3.25 22.22 3.14
N LEU A 37 2.24 23.06 3.41
CA LEU A 37 0.83 22.72 3.21
C LEU A 37 0.36 23.25 1.84
N ILE A 38 -0.19 22.37 1.00
CA ILE A 38 -0.78 22.72 -0.30
C ILE A 38 -2.23 22.21 -0.39
N ASP A 39 -3.07 22.87 -1.18
CA ASP A 39 -4.49 22.52 -1.32
C ASP A 39 -4.71 21.17 -1.99
N ASP A 40 -5.66 20.37 -1.51
CA ASP A 40 -6.09 19.14 -2.17
C ASP A 40 -6.60 19.41 -3.60
N GLU A 41 -6.33 18.49 -4.53
CA GLU A 41 -6.80 18.61 -5.91
C GLU A 41 -8.30 18.30 -5.99
N PRO A 42 -9.17 19.24 -6.37
CA PRO A 42 -10.61 19.02 -6.39
C PRO A 42 -11.04 18.19 -7.61
N CYS A 43 -12.09 17.39 -7.44
CA CYS A 43 -12.80 16.80 -8.58
C CYS A 43 -13.48 17.90 -9.41
N ARG A 44 -13.47 17.74 -10.74
CA ARG A 44 -14.04 18.72 -11.69
C ARG A 44 -15.04 18.06 -12.61
N ASP A 45 -16.12 18.77 -12.92
CA ASP A 45 -17.11 18.33 -13.89
C ASP A 45 -16.58 18.41 -15.34
N GLU A 46 -17.41 18.02 -16.29
CA GLU A 46 -17.08 18.06 -17.73
C GLU A 46 -16.82 19.45 -18.29
N HIS A 47 -17.20 20.51 -17.55
CA HIS A 47 -16.97 21.91 -17.89
C HIS A 47 -15.76 22.48 -17.12
N GLY A 48 -15.03 21.66 -16.37
CA GLY A 48 -13.86 22.06 -15.59
C GLY A 48 -14.18 22.80 -14.29
N LYS A 49 -15.46 22.89 -13.91
CA LYS A 49 -15.90 23.52 -12.66
C LYS A 49 -15.74 22.53 -11.51
N ILE A 50 -15.35 23.03 -10.34
CA ILE A 50 -15.23 22.21 -9.13
C ILE A 50 -16.59 21.58 -8.83
N ASP A 51 -16.60 20.24 -8.71
CA ASP A 51 -17.81 19.51 -8.36
C ASP A 51 -18.08 19.66 -6.86
N THR A 52 -18.97 20.60 -6.54
CA THR A 52 -19.43 20.85 -5.16
C THR A 52 -20.47 19.84 -4.68
N THR A 53 -21.03 19.03 -5.58
CA THR A 53 -22.08 18.04 -5.26
C THR A 53 -21.52 16.94 -4.39
N TYR A 54 -20.31 16.49 -4.72
CA TYR A 54 -19.65 15.43 -3.98
C TYR A 54 -18.60 15.94 -3.00
N GLY A 55 -18.06 17.16 -3.19
CA GLY A 55 -17.00 17.69 -2.33
C GLY A 55 -15.75 16.79 -2.31
N LYS A 56 -15.56 16.02 -3.38
CA LYS A 56 -14.53 14.98 -3.47
C LYS A 56 -13.25 15.55 -4.04
N ILE A 57 -12.14 15.03 -3.53
CA ILE A 57 -10.79 15.41 -3.90
C ILE A 57 -10.07 14.20 -4.50
N HIS A 58 -9.17 14.45 -5.42
CA HIS A 58 -8.35 13.43 -6.07
C HIS A 58 -7.17 13.00 -5.21
N THR A 59 -6.78 13.79 -4.21
CA THR A 59 -5.54 13.59 -3.44
C THR A 59 -5.78 13.24 -1.98
N ASP A 60 -6.95 12.68 -1.62
CA ASP A 60 -7.31 12.40 -0.23
C ASP A 60 -6.26 11.52 0.45
N GLY A 61 -5.56 12.07 1.45
CA GLY A 61 -4.62 11.31 2.27
C GLY A 61 -3.21 11.13 1.69
N THR A 62 -2.86 11.73 0.55
CA THR A 62 -1.49 11.62 -0.03
C THR A 62 -0.78 12.97 -0.18
N GLY A 63 0.52 12.96 0.10
CA GLY A 63 1.44 14.10 -0.07
C GLY A 63 2.74 13.68 -0.73
N PHE A 64 3.78 14.51 -0.57
CA PHE A 64 5.10 14.26 -1.17
C PHE A 64 6.23 14.37 -0.15
N ILE A 65 7.32 13.66 -0.42
CA ILE A 65 8.57 13.74 0.35
C ILE A 65 9.76 13.89 -0.59
N SER A 66 10.70 14.75 -0.22
CA SER A 66 11.97 14.93 -0.94
C SER A 66 12.80 13.65 -0.95
N GLU A 67 13.53 13.45 -2.05
CA GLU A 67 14.33 12.23 -2.26
C GLU A 67 15.37 12.01 -1.15
N ASN A 68 15.99 13.08 -0.64
CA ASN A 68 17.02 12.98 0.40
C ASN A 68 16.46 12.52 1.75
N LEU A 69 15.23 12.91 2.09
CA LEU A 69 14.54 12.42 3.29
C LEU A 69 14.07 10.98 3.10
N ALA A 70 13.53 10.65 1.93
CA ALA A 70 13.08 9.29 1.64
C ALA A 70 14.21 8.26 1.73
N LYS A 71 15.44 8.62 1.33
CA LYS A 71 16.64 7.77 1.49
C LYS A 71 17.02 7.47 2.95
N LYS A 72 16.57 8.29 3.90
CA LYS A 72 16.76 8.03 5.34
C LYS A 72 15.72 7.03 5.87
N CYS A 73 14.60 6.88 5.17
CA CYS A 73 13.56 5.93 5.55
C CYS A 73 14.04 4.49 5.36
N PRO A 74 13.76 3.57 6.30
CA PRO A 74 14.09 2.18 6.10
C PRO A 74 13.31 1.60 4.93
N ASN A 75 13.99 0.87 4.04
CA ASN A 75 13.37 0.31 2.82
C ASN A 75 12.24 -0.69 3.10
N ARG A 76 12.19 -1.31 4.29
CA ARG A 76 11.15 -2.28 4.62
C ARG A 76 10.76 -2.24 6.10
N ILE A 77 9.58 -1.70 6.35
CA ILE A 77 8.91 -1.70 7.65
C ILE A 77 7.60 -2.45 7.50
N ILE A 78 7.41 -3.48 8.33
CA ILE A 78 6.16 -4.23 8.42
C ILE A 78 5.63 -4.07 9.84
N LYS A 79 4.50 -3.38 10.00
CA LYS A 79 3.84 -3.13 11.29
C LYS A 79 4.78 -2.50 12.33
N GLY A 80 5.54 -1.49 11.93
CA GLY A 80 6.49 -0.79 12.80
C GLY A 80 7.66 -1.65 13.28
N LYS A 81 8.09 -2.63 12.48
CA LYS A 81 9.35 -3.36 12.70
C LYS A 81 10.18 -3.39 11.42
N LYS A 82 11.48 -3.13 11.54
CA LYS A 82 12.44 -3.33 10.45
C LYS A 82 12.48 -4.81 10.07
N SER A 83 12.24 -5.11 8.79
CA SER A 83 12.50 -6.46 8.27
C SER A 83 14.00 -6.71 8.18
N LYS A 84 14.47 -7.91 8.54
CA LYS A 84 15.88 -8.33 8.40
C LYS A 84 16.26 -8.78 6.99
N ASP A 85 15.32 -8.72 6.04
CA ASP A 85 15.56 -9.23 4.69
C ASP A 85 16.73 -8.54 4.00
N TYR A 86 17.57 -9.37 3.39
CA TYR A 86 18.66 -8.98 2.53
C TYR A 86 18.13 -8.10 1.41
N MET A 87 18.77 -6.95 1.22
CA MET A 87 18.48 -6.00 0.16
C MET A 87 18.29 -6.71 -1.18
N HIS A 88 17.19 -6.45 -1.88
CA HIS A 88 17.22 -6.58 -3.33
C HIS A 88 18.29 -5.60 -3.85
N ARG A 89 19.26 -6.11 -4.61
CA ARG A 89 20.39 -5.31 -5.11
C ARG A 89 19.84 -4.11 -5.90
N GLY A 90 19.96 -2.90 -5.34
CA GLY A 90 19.73 -1.64 -6.05
C GLY A 90 18.67 -0.70 -5.47
N GLU A 91 17.78 -1.14 -4.58
CA GLU A 91 16.80 -0.24 -3.97
C GLU A 91 17.40 0.53 -2.78
N THR A 92 17.49 1.87 -2.91
CA THR A 92 18.08 2.76 -1.90
C THR A 92 17.07 3.54 -1.08
N MET A 93 15.77 3.47 -1.43
CA MET A 93 14.68 4.15 -0.72
C MET A 93 13.31 3.54 -1.10
N PRO A 94 12.29 3.62 -0.23
CA PRO A 94 10.91 3.31 -0.57
C PRO A 94 10.30 4.35 -1.53
N LEU A 95 9.43 3.91 -2.46
CA LEU A 95 8.71 4.77 -3.41
C LEU A 95 7.59 5.58 -2.72
N LEU A 96 6.82 4.91 -1.87
CA LEU A 96 5.65 5.42 -1.19
C LEU A 96 5.67 4.90 0.24
N MET A 97 5.33 5.77 1.19
CA MET A 97 5.37 5.43 2.62
C MET A 97 4.13 5.91 3.33
N GLN A 98 3.51 5.02 4.10
CA GLN A 98 2.45 5.40 5.03
C GLN A 98 3.06 6.01 6.29
N VAL A 99 2.64 7.22 6.63
CA VAL A 99 3.24 8.00 7.71
C VAL A 99 2.23 8.47 8.75
N ARG A 100 2.73 8.77 9.96
CA ARG A 100 2.15 9.76 10.85
C ARG A 100 3.20 10.83 11.09
N LEU A 101 2.85 12.10 10.85
CA LEU A 101 3.72 13.24 11.09
C LEU A 101 3.11 14.10 12.19
N PHE A 102 3.83 14.23 13.30
CA PHE A 102 3.56 15.21 14.33
C PHE A 102 4.51 16.37 14.09
N TYR A 103 3.98 17.58 13.87
CA TYR A 103 4.80 18.74 13.53
C TYR A 103 4.14 20.03 14.00
N ASN A 104 4.84 20.80 14.83
CA ASN A 104 4.38 22.10 15.33
C ASN A 104 2.92 22.11 15.81
N GLY A 105 2.51 21.05 16.53
CA GLY A 105 1.14 20.88 17.04
C GLY A 105 0.12 20.29 16.06
N TYR A 106 0.47 20.08 14.79
CA TYR A 106 -0.32 19.31 13.83
C TYR A 106 -0.11 17.80 14.03
N ALA A 107 -1.16 17.01 13.79
CA ALA A 107 -1.04 15.57 13.56
C ALA A 107 -1.58 15.24 12.18
N VAL A 108 -0.71 14.71 11.34
CA VAL A 108 -0.95 14.38 9.94
C VAL A 108 -0.89 12.87 9.78
N LYS A 109 -1.84 12.29 9.05
CA LYS A 109 -1.86 10.87 8.68
C LYS A 109 -2.09 10.79 7.17
N GLY A 110 -1.28 9.99 6.50
CA GLY A 110 -1.42 9.76 5.07
C GLY A 110 -0.28 8.95 4.48
N THR A 111 -0.14 9.01 3.17
CA THR A 111 1.04 8.54 2.45
C THR A 111 1.89 9.70 1.92
N LEU A 112 3.19 9.46 1.73
CA LEU A 112 4.11 10.40 1.08
C LEU A 112 4.78 9.71 -0.10
N LEU A 113 4.52 10.19 -1.31
CA LEU A 113 5.19 9.75 -2.54
C LEU A 113 6.51 10.51 -2.69
N VAL A 114 7.57 9.82 -3.10
CA VAL A 114 8.84 10.50 -3.40
C VAL A 114 8.66 11.44 -4.59
N ASP A 115 9.14 12.69 -4.45
CA ASP A 115 9.21 13.65 -5.56
C ASP A 115 10.60 14.33 -5.59
N LYS A 116 11.35 14.02 -6.65
CA LYS A 116 12.70 14.51 -6.93
C LYS A 116 12.76 15.98 -7.32
N ARG A 117 11.61 16.59 -7.62
CA ARG A 117 11.52 18.03 -7.91
C ARG A 117 11.53 18.86 -6.64
N LEU A 118 11.26 18.24 -5.48
CA LEU A 118 11.29 18.93 -4.19
C LEU A 118 12.71 19.29 -3.79
N GLN A 119 12.85 20.43 -3.13
CA GLN A 119 14.09 20.79 -2.45
C GLN A 119 14.37 19.81 -1.32
N ASP A 120 15.65 19.61 -1.02
CA ASP A 120 16.08 18.76 0.09
C ASP A 120 15.41 19.16 1.41
N ASN A 121 15.13 18.15 2.24
CA ASN A 121 14.47 18.31 3.54
C ASN A 121 13.04 18.87 3.46
N THR A 122 12.34 18.68 2.34
CA THR A 122 10.94 19.10 2.18
C THR A 122 9.98 17.94 2.34
N ILE A 123 8.89 18.19 3.08
CA ILE A 123 7.68 17.34 3.13
C ILE A 123 6.50 18.21 2.71
N VAL A 124 5.68 17.72 1.79
CA VAL A 124 4.47 18.40 1.32
C VAL A 124 3.26 17.62 1.82
N VAL A 125 2.38 18.29 2.55
CA VAL A 125 1.15 17.73 3.11
C VAL A 125 -0.07 18.48 2.58
N ARG A 126 -1.24 17.84 2.69
CA ARG A 126 -2.53 18.38 2.24
C ARG A 126 -3.55 18.48 3.38
N PRO A 127 -4.56 19.36 3.29
CA PRO A 127 -5.62 19.49 4.30
C PRO A 127 -6.28 18.15 4.68
N SER A 128 -6.56 17.29 3.70
CA SER A 128 -7.12 15.94 3.90
C SER A 128 -6.30 15.05 4.84
N MET A 129 -4.98 15.23 4.87
CA MET A 129 -4.06 14.49 5.72
C MET A 129 -4.06 14.99 7.17
N VAL A 130 -4.45 16.25 7.43
CA VAL A 130 -4.40 16.88 8.75
C VAL A 130 -5.56 16.38 9.61
N LYS A 131 -5.28 15.50 10.56
CA LYS A 131 -6.28 14.94 11.48
C LYS A 131 -6.43 15.77 12.76
N VAL A 132 -5.38 16.49 13.15
CA VAL A 132 -5.40 17.43 14.30
C VAL A 132 -4.71 18.73 13.89
N LYS A 133 -5.36 19.86 14.16
CA LYS A 133 -4.81 21.21 13.97
C LYS A 133 -4.20 21.73 15.27
N VAL A 134 -3.33 22.73 15.14
CA VAL A 134 -2.77 23.49 16.26
C VAL A 134 -3.89 24.16 17.04
N ASP A 135 -3.77 24.14 18.36
CA ASP A 135 -4.62 24.92 19.25
C ASP A 135 -4.03 26.33 19.39
N PRO A 136 -4.71 27.39 18.91
CA PRO A 136 -4.20 28.76 19.00
C PRO A 136 -3.92 29.22 20.44
N LYS A 137 -4.53 28.59 21.45
CA LYS A 137 -4.33 28.95 22.87
C LYS A 137 -3.07 28.35 23.48
N LEU A 138 -2.39 27.44 22.77
CA LEU A 138 -1.24 26.68 23.25
C LEU A 138 -0.07 26.71 22.27
N SER A 139 -0.05 27.70 21.37
CA SER A 139 1.03 27.91 20.39
C SER A 139 2.41 28.13 21.02
N GLU A 140 2.46 28.43 22.32
CA GLU A 140 3.70 28.66 23.08
C GLU A 140 4.26 27.39 23.76
N MET A 141 3.54 26.25 23.75
CA MET A 141 4.05 24.98 24.30
C MET A 141 4.96 24.26 23.29
N GLN A 142 6.11 23.75 23.77
CA GLN A 142 6.99 22.90 22.97
C GLN A 142 6.26 21.62 22.54
N SER A 143 6.00 21.47 21.24
CA SER A 143 5.51 20.23 20.66
C SER A 143 6.68 19.34 20.25
N LEU A 144 6.63 18.06 20.60
CA LEU A 144 7.54 17.05 20.05
C LEU A 144 7.08 16.70 18.63
N SER A 145 7.99 16.81 17.68
CA SER A 145 7.76 16.44 16.29
C SER A 145 8.33 15.04 16.02
N SER A 146 7.62 14.19 15.28
CA SER A 146 8.13 12.89 14.85
C SER A 146 7.50 12.45 13.52
N LEU A 147 8.22 11.61 12.76
CA LEU A 147 7.74 10.98 11.52
C LEU A 147 7.79 9.46 11.66
N GLU A 148 6.65 8.82 11.46
CA GLU A 148 6.39 7.46 11.91
C GLU A 148 5.90 6.54 10.76
N ILE A 149 6.62 5.47 10.41
CA ILE A 149 6.30 4.60 9.25
C ILE A 149 5.55 3.32 9.67
N VAL A 150 4.51 2.92 8.91
CA VAL A 150 3.55 1.89 9.36
C VAL A 150 3.61 0.52 8.67
N SER A 151 3.46 0.37 7.35
CA SER A 151 3.31 -0.97 6.73
C SER A 151 3.63 -1.03 5.23
N THR A 152 3.93 -2.25 4.75
CA THR A 152 4.01 -2.66 3.33
C THR A 152 3.46 -4.10 3.16
N ARG A 153 2.35 -4.25 2.41
CA ARG A 153 1.74 -5.48 1.83
C ARG A 153 0.73 -6.29 2.68
N THR A 154 -0.37 -6.69 2.05
CA THR A 154 -1.37 -7.69 2.50
C THR A 154 -1.92 -8.55 1.35
N SER A 155 -2.89 -9.45 1.59
CA SER A 155 -3.29 -10.59 0.73
C SER A 155 -4.81 -10.66 0.41
N THR A 156 -5.20 -11.55 -0.52
CA THR A 156 -6.55 -11.71 -1.10
C THR A 156 -7.62 -12.29 -0.15
N SER A 157 -8.92 -12.13 -0.49
CA SER A 157 -10.05 -12.61 0.34
C SER A 157 -11.27 -13.16 -0.44
N ARG A 158 -12.13 -13.94 0.23
CA ARG A 158 -13.36 -14.58 -0.33
C ARG A 158 -14.30 -13.63 -1.05
N SER A 159 -14.39 -12.36 -0.63
CA SER A 159 -15.38 -11.44 -1.19
C SER A 159 -15.12 -11.15 -2.66
N LEU A 160 -13.85 -11.12 -3.07
CA LEU A 160 -13.46 -10.87 -4.46
C LEU A 160 -13.98 -11.98 -5.40
N ILE A 161 -13.86 -13.26 -5.02
CA ILE A 161 -14.35 -14.38 -5.84
C ILE A 161 -15.86 -14.24 -6.12
N SER A 162 -16.64 -13.95 -5.08
CA SER A 162 -18.08 -13.75 -5.22
C SER A 162 -18.42 -12.59 -6.14
N LEU A 163 -17.70 -11.46 -6.01
CA LEU A 163 -17.92 -10.28 -6.85
C LEU A 163 -17.55 -10.54 -8.30
N LEU A 164 -16.42 -11.22 -8.57
CA LEU A 164 -16.01 -11.61 -9.90
C LEU A 164 -17.00 -12.59 -10.55
N ARG A 165 -17.57 -13.52 -9.77
CA ARG A 165 -18.63 -14.42 -10.26
C ARG A 165 -19.88 -13.63 -10.65
N CYS A 166 -20.30 -12.64 -9.84
CA CYS A 166 -21.41 -11.75 -10.18
C CYS A 166 -21.11 -10.89 -11.41
N ALA A 167 -19.84 -10.51 -11.63
CA ALA A 167 -19.39 -9.78 -12.81
C ALA A 167 -19.26 -10.66 -14.07
N GLY A 168 -19.51 -11.97 -13.97
CA GLY A 168 -19.57 -12.89 -15.12
C GLY A 168 -18.35 -13.80 -15.29
N VAL A 169 -17.41 -13.87 -14.33
CA VAL A 169 -16.32 -14.84 -14.38
C VAL A 169 -16.87 -16.25 -14.14
N GLU A 170 -16.45 -17.21 -14.97
CA GLU A 170 -16.95 -18.60 -14.88
C GLU A 170 -16.50 -19.33 -13.61
N ALA A 171 -17.35 -20.19 -13.06
CA ALA A 171 -17.04 -20.92 -11.83
C ALA A 171 -15.87 -21.90 -12.05
N GLU A 172 -15.79 -22.46 -13.25
CA GLU A 172 -14.77 -23.37 -13.72
C GLU A 172 -13.37 -22.77 -13.59
N TYR A 173 -13.21 -21.47 -13.84
CA TYR A 173 -11.95 -20.74 -13.65
C TYR A 173 -11.46 -20.83 -12.20
N PHE A 174 -12.34 -20.57 -11.23
CA PHE A 174 -11.97 -20.66 -9.81
C PHE A 174 -11.74 -22.10 -9.34
N MET A 175 -12.49 -23.05 -9.91
CA MET A 175 -12.29 -24.48 -9.60
C MET A 175 -10.95 -24.98 -10.13
N GLU A 176 -10.52 -24.54 -11.31
CA GLU A 176 -9.21 -24.84 -11.87
C GLU A 176 -8.08 -24.26 -10.99
N LEU A 177 -8.20 -22.99 -10.57
CA LEU A 177 -7.25 -22.38 -9.63
C LEU A 177 -7.15 -23.17 -8.32
N LEU A 178 -8.29 -23.59 -7.75
CA LEU A 178 -8.33 -24.38 -6.53
C LEU A 178 -7.67 -25.75 -6.72
N HIS A 179 -7.97 -26.45 -7.83
CA HIS A 179 -7.37 -27.75 -8.12
C HIS A 179 -5.85 -27.64 -8.26
N ASN A 180 -5.36 -26.67 -9.04
CA ASN A 180 -3.93 -26.43 -9.23
C ASN A 180 -3.24 -26.07 -7.90
N ALA A 181 -3.90 -25.28 -7.05
CA ALA A 181 -3.40 -24.92 -5.73
C ALA A 181 -3.30 -26.14 -4.79
N ILE A 182 -4.31 -27.01 -4.80
CA ILE A 182 -4.31 -28.24 -3.99
C ILE A 182 -3.22 -29.20 -4.44
N GLU A 183 -3.09 -29.41 -5.75
CA GLU A 183 -2.05 -30.27 -6.33
C GLU A 183 -0.66 -29.75 -5.97
N GLY A 184 -0.44 -28.43 -6.08
CA GLY A 184 0.84 -27.82 -5.73
C GLY A 184 1.23 -28.05 -4.27
N VAL A 185 0.28 -27.96 -3.34
CA VAL A 185 0.53 -28.25 -1.92
C VAL A 185 0.77 -29.75 -1.69
N ALA A 186 0.04 -30.63 -2.37
CA ALA A 186 0.21 -32.09 -2.25
C ALA A 186 1.59 -32.57 -2.74
N ASN A 187 2.13 -31.91 -3.77
CA ASN A 187 3.43 -32.22 -4.37
C ASN A 187 4.60 -31.57 -3.62
N ALA A 188 4.37 -30.61 -2.72
CA ALA A 188 5.41 -29.91 -1.98
C ALA A 188 6.28 -30.81 -1.09
N ARG A 189 5.85 -32.03 -0.79
CA ARG A 189 6.63 -33.05 -0.05
C ARG A 189 7.53 -33.92 -0.91
N TYR A 190 7.39 -33.84 -2.24
CA TYR A 190 8.08 -34.72 -3.19
C TYR A 190 8.90 -33.95 -4.22
N ASP A 191 8.53 -32.70 -4.48
CA ASP A 191 9.17 -31.86 -5.50
C ASP A 191 9.71 -30.56 -4.89
N PHE A 192 10.99 -30.30 -5.12
CA PHE A 192 11.68 -29.12 -4.59
C PHE A 192 11.07 -27.81 -5.07
N ARG A 193 10.53 -27.74 -6.30
CA ARG A 193 9.93 -26.51 -6.83
C ARG A 193 8.62 -26.20 -6.10
N HIS A 194 7.78 -27.20 -5.89
CA HIS A 194 6.55 -27.07 -5.11
C HIS A 194 6.83 -26.77 -3.64
N ALA A 195 7.84 -27.42 -3.05
CA ALA A 195 8.31 -27.13 -1.69
C ALA A 195 8.72 -25.66 -1.54
N LEU A 196 9.49 -25.15 -2.50
CA LEU A 196 9.96 -23.77 -2.50
C LEU A 196 8.82 -22.77 -2.72
N LYS A 197 7.89 -23.03 -3.66
CA LYS A 197 6.70 -22.21 -3.89
C LYS A 197 5.81 -22.15 -2.64
N LEU A 198 5.74 -23.23 -1.88
CA LEU A 198 5.00 -23.29 -0.61
C LEU A 198 5.73 -22.53 0.50
N ALA A 199 7.03 -22.75 0.67
CA ALA A 199 7.85 -22.11 1.70
C ALA A 199 7.92 -20.58 1.52
N SER A 200 8.05 -20.10 0.28
CA SER A 200 8.16 -18.67 -0.04
C SER A 200 6.95 -17.84 0.34
N ARG A 201 5.75 -18.42 0.33
CA ARG A 201 4.54 -17.76 0.85
C ARG A 201 4.60 -17.47 2.34
N TYR A 202 5.45 -18.19 3.08
CA TYR A 202 5.62 -18.09 4.53
C TYR A 202 6.99 -17.52 4.94
N ALA A 203 7.81 -17.05 3.99
CA ALA A 203 9.14 -16.51 4.25
C ALA A 203 9.16 -15.32 5.24
N ASN A 204 8.06 -14.56 5.32
CA ASN A 204 7.88 -13.45 6.26
C ASN A 204 7.56 -13.86 7.71
N MET A 205 7.45 -15.17 7.99
CA MET A 205 7.33 -15.72 9.35
C MET A 205 8.72 -16.07 9.90
N GLU A 206 8.81 -16.56 11.14
CA GLU A 206 10.05 -17.10 11.74
C GLU A 206 10.67 -18.28 10.94
N ASP A 207 10.06 -18.70 9.83
CA ASP A 207 10.38 -19.85 8.99
C ASP A 207 11.25 -19.54 7.76
N SER A 208 11.87 -18.36 7.65
CA SER A 208 12.85 -18.05 6.58
C SER A 208 13.96 -19.12 6.42
N MET A 209 14.21 -19.91 7.46
CA MET A 209 15.13 -21.05 7.43
C MET A 209 14.69 -22.16 6.46
N LEU A 210 13.38 -22.32 6.17
CA LEU A 210 12.88 -23.39 5.31
C LEU A 210 13.30 -23.21 3.85
N GLU A 211 13.20 -21.99 3.33
CA GLU A 211 13.69 -21.68 1.98
C GLU A 211 15.18 -21.98 1.87
N LEU A 212 15.97 -21.60 2.90
CA LEU A 212 17.40 -21.87 2.93
C LEU A 212 17.71 -23.37 2.96
N MET A 213 16.97 -24.17 3.73
CA MET A 213 17.11 -25.62 3.76
C MET A 213 16.85 -26.24 2.37
N ILE A 214 15.75 -25.84 1.73
CA ILE A 214 15.37 -26.32 0.39
C ILE A 214 16.42 -25.89 -0.65
N HIS A 215 16.86 -24.63 -0.63
CA HIS A 215 17.89 -24.10 -1.53
C HIS A 215 19.26 -24.77 -1.33
N SER A 216 19.56 -25.21 -0.10
CA SER A 216 20.79 -25.92 0.22
C SER A 216 20.75 -27.39 -0.23
N GLY A 217 19.65 -27.85 -0.83
CA GLY A 217 19.50 -29.22 -1.31
C GLY A 217 19.28 -30.23 -0.18
N ILE A 218 18.81 -29.78 0.99
CA ILE A 218 18.44 -30.70 2.08
C ILE A 218 17.27 -31.57 1.57
N PRO A 219 17.35 -32.91 1.70
CA PRO A 219 16.27 -33.81 1.28
C PRO A 219 14.93 -33.43 1.92
N LEU A 220 13.84 -33.46 1.15
CA LEU A 220 12.50 -33.09 1.63
C LEU A 220 11.99 -34.06 2.70
N GLU A 221 12.55 -35.27 2.76
CA GLU A 221 12.28 -36.30 3.75
C GLU A 221 13.00 -36.06 5.08
N GLU A 222 13.89 -35.07 5.17
CA GLU A 222 14.54 -34.71 6.42
C GLU A 222 13.45 -34.38 7.47
N PRO A 223 13.45 -35.03 8.64
CA PRO A 223 12.33 -34.99 9.57
C PRO A 223 11.86 -33.60 9.97
N HIS A 224 12.79 -32.65 10.20
CA HIS A 224 12.43 -31.29 10.55
C HIS A 224 11.80 -30.55 9.35
N LEU A 225 12.43 -30.57 8.18
CA LEU A 225 11.91 -29.96 6.96
C LEU A 225 10.53 -30.50 6.59
N LEU A 226 10.37 -31.84 6.59
CA LEU A 226 9.10 -32.51 6.30
C LEU A 226 8.00 -32.10 7.28
N SER A 227 8.31 -32.03 8.58
CA SER A 227 7.36 -31.61 9.61
C SER A 227 6.88 -30.17 9.38
N ARG A 228 7.80 -29.26 9.04
CA ARG A 228 7.47 -27.86 8.76
C ARG A 228 6.68 -27.69 7.46
N LEU A 229 7.05 -28.39 6.39
CA LEU A 229 6.28 -28.41 5.13
C LEU A 229 4.85 -28.92 5.36
N ASN A 230 4.67 -29.98 6.14
CA ASN A 230 3.34 -30.49 6.50
C ASN A 230 2.52 -29.48 7.33
N PHE A 231 3.16 -28.76 8.24
CA PHE A 231 2.50 -27.70 9.00
C PHE A 231 2.01 -26.58 8.07
N ILE A 232 2.88 -26.08 7.19
CA ILE A 232 2.54 -25.03 6.23
C ILE A 232 1.44 -25.49 5.26
N ALA A 233 1.54 -26.71 4.73
CA ALA A 233 0.52 -27.31 3.87
C ALA A 233 -0.87 -27.31 4.53
N LYS A 234 -0.95 -27.62 5.83
CA LYS A 234 -2.20 -27.55 6.59
C LYS A 234 -2.74 -26.14 6.71
N GLN A 235 -1.87 -25.13 6.88
CA GLN A 235 -2.29 -23.72 6.93
C GLN A 235 -2.82 -23.24 5.57
N GLU A 236 -2.14 -23.58 4.46
CA GLU A 236 -2.63 -23.26 3.11
C GLU A 236 -3.99 -23.89 2.84
N MET A 237 -4.16 -25.18 3.18
CA MET A 237 -5.45 -25.87 3.00
C MET A 237 -6.59 -25.21 3.79
N LYS A 238 -6.30 -24.67 4.98
CA LYS A 238 -7.25 -23.87 5.73
C LYS A 238 -7.56 -22.55 5.01
N GLY A 239 -6.55 -21.90 4.44
CA GLY A 239 -6.70 -20.72 3.59
C GLY A 239 -7.59 -20.96 2.37
N PHE A 240 -7.45 -22.11 1.70
CA PHE A 240 -8.29 -22.47 0.55
C PHE A 240 -9.75 -22.67 0.96
N ARG A 241 -10.00 -23.29 2.12
CA ARG A 241 -11.36 -23.33 2.68
C ARG A 241 -11.87 -21.91 2.87
N GLU A 242 -11.03 -21.02 3.41
CA GLU A 242 -11.26 -19.57 3.52
C GLU A 242 -11.25 -18.81 2.18
N GLY A 243 -11.33 -19.48 1.02
CA GLY A 243 -11.37 -18.90 -0.32
C GLY A 243 -10.21 -17.96 -0.65
N LYS A 244 -9.06 -18.15 0.01
CA LYS A 244 -7.79 -17.50 -0.34
C LYS A 244 -7.14 -18.29 -1.47
N LEU A 245 -7.66 -18.13 -2.68
CA LEU A 245 -7.11 -18.79 -3.85
C LEU A 245 -5.88 -18.02 -4.36
N PRO A 246 -4.78 -18.72 -4.70
CA PRO A 246 -3.68 -18.08 -5.38
C PRO A 246 -4.10 -17.76 -6.82
N ILE A 247 -4.07 -16.49 -7.18
CA ILE A 247 -4.21 -16.01 -8.55
C ILE A 247 -2.82 -15.53 -8.95
N ASP A 248 -2.30 -16.07 -10.05
CA ASP A 248 -1.01 -15.63 -10.58
C ASP A 248 -1.14 -14.19 -11.14
N GLU A 249 -0.02 -13.46 -11.21
CA GLU A 249 0.04 -12.09 -11.74
C GLU A 249 -0.82 -11.05 -11.00
N CYS A 250 -1.23 -11.33 -9.76
CA CYS A 250 -1.91 -10.35 -8.91
C CYS A 250 -1.00 -9.71 -7.85
N TYR A 251 -1.26 -8.44 -7.55
CA TYR A 251 -0.45 -7.65 -6.62
C TYR A 251 -1.36 -6.87 -5.67
N ASN A 252 -0.92 -6.69 -4.42
CA ASN A 252 -1.50 -5.68 -3.54
C ASN A 252 -0.51 -4.52 -3.44
N LEU A 253 -0.91 -3.37 -3.99
CA LEU A 253 -0.08 -2.19 -4.14
C LEU A 253 -0.68 -1.03 -3.37
N MET A 254 0.16 -0.27 -2.66
CA MET A 254 -0.27 0.96 -2.01
C MET A 254 -0.57 2.02 -3.07
N GLY A 255 -1.69 2.73 -2.89
CA GLY A 255 -2.15 3.75 -3.83
C GLY A 255 -1.63 5.15 -3.51
N SER A 256 -1.29 5.92 -4.55
CA SER A 256 -1.10 7.36 -4.50
C SER A 256 -1.55 7.99 -5.82
N THR A 257 -1.35 9.29 -6.00
CA THR A 257 -1.75 10.02 -7.22
C THR A 257 -0.59 10.25 -8.17
N ASP A 258 -0.87 10.26 -9.47
CA ASP A 258 0.08 10.62 -10.52
C ASP A 258 0.61 12.05 -10.34
N PRO A 259 1.91 12.23 -10.03
CA PRO A 259 2.51 13.55 -9.81
C PRO A 259 2.71 14.35 -11.11
N THR A 260 2.50 13.73 -12.27
CA THR A 260 2.64 14.33 -13.60
C THR A 260 1.32 14.91 -14.13
N GLY A 261 0.18 14.42 -13.62
CA GLY A 261 -1.15 14.80 -14.10
C GLY A 261 -1.44 14.36 -15.54
N THR A 262 -0.75 13.34 -16.04
CA THR A 262 -0.88 12.89 -17.44
C THR A 262 -1.87 11.74 -17.62
N LEU A 263 -2.16 10.98 -16.55
CA LEU A 263 -3.13 9.89 -16.60
C LEU A 263 -4.56 10.40 -16.82
N LYS A 264 -5.28 9.76 -17.75
CA LYS A 264 -6.71 10.00 -17.98
C LYS A 264 -7.58 9.30 -16.92
N PRO A 265 -8.87 9.62 -16.81
CA PRO A 265 -9.74 9.10 -15.74
C PRO A 265 -9.82 7.57 -15.62
N ASN A 266 -9.61 6.81 -16.70
CA ASN A 266 -9.64 5.34 -16.69
C ASN A 266 -8.24 4.70 -16.83
N GLU A 267 -7.18 5.50 -16.65
CA GLU A 267 -5.80 5.04 -16.75
C GLU A 267 -5.13 5.08 -15.37
N VAL A 268 -4.30 4.07 -15.09
CA VAL A 268 -3.46 3.99 -13.88
C VAL A 268 -2.01 3.76 -14.27
N CYS A 269 -1.05 4.06 -13.39
CA CYS A 269 0.34 3.65 -13.57
C CYS A 269 0.69 2.62 -12.51
N VAL A 270 1.03 1.40 -12.95
CA VAL A 270 1.35 0.28 -12.06
C VAL A 270 2.86 0.05 -12.09
N ILE A 271 3.53 0.22 -10.96
CA ILE A 271 4.99 0.12 -10.83
C ILE A 271 5.32 -1.13 -10.02
N LEU A 272 5.76 -2.19 -10.72
CA LEU A 272 6.17 -3.47 -10.15
C LEU A 272 7.69 -3.55 -10.02
N ASP A 273 8.19 -4.61 -9.38
CA ASP A 273 9.64 -4.89 -9.29
C ASP A 273 10.33 -4.93 -10.67
N SER A 274 9.63 -5.41 -11.69
CA SER A 274 10.10 -5.46 -13.09
C SER A 274 10.02 -4.13 -13.82
N GLY A 275 9.42 -3.09 -13.23
CA GLY A 275 9.19 -1.78 -13.86
C GLY A 275 7.70 -1.45 -14.03
N GLN A 276 7.42 -0.46 -14.88
CA GLN A 276 6.05 -0.04 -15.17
C GLN A 276 5.34 -1.08 -16.05
N TYR A 277 4.20 -1.59 -15.58
CA TYR A 277 3.34 -2.47 -16.35
C TYR A 277 2.48 -1.68 -17.35
N SER A 278 2.16 -2.30 -18.49
CA SER A 278 1.28 -1.74 -19.52
C SER A 278 0.32 -2.81 -20.00
N GLY A 279 -0.98 -2.53 -19.94
CA GLY A 279 -2.00 -3.51 -20.29
C GLY A 279 -3.31 -3.22 -19.56
N ASP A 280 -4.29 -4.09 -19.75
CA ASP A 280 -5.55 -4.01 -19.01
C ASP A 280 -5.36 -4.64 -17.62
N VAL A 281 -5.93 -4.01 -16.60
CA VAL A 281 -5.82 -4.42 -15.19
C VAL A 281 -7.19 -4.35 -14.50
N LEU A 282 -7.40 -5.21 -13.50
CA LEU A 282 -8.55 -5.13 -12.60
C LEU A 282 -8.09 -4.54 -11.28
N VAL A 283 -8.67 -3.42 -10.85
CA VAL A 283 -8.33 -2.79 -9.59
C VAL A 283 -9.48 -2.92 -8.61
N PHE A 284 -9.17 -3.32 -7.38
CA PHE A 284 -10.13 -3.53 -6.31
C PHE A 284 -9.55 -3.18 -4.94
N LYS A 285 -10.34 -2.54 -4.08
CA LYS A 285 -9.96 -2.27 -2.70
C LYS A 285 -10.71 -3.17 -1.72
N TYR A 286 -9.99 -3.84 -0.83
CA TYR A 286 -10.59 -4.63 0.24
C TYR A 286 -10.99 -3.77 1.45
N PRO A 287 -12.12 -4.06 2.12
CA PRO A 287 -13.22 -4.92 1.69
C PRO A 287 -14.20 -4.15 0.80
N GLY A 288 -14.29 -4.49 -0.49
CA GLY A 288 -15.42 -4.09 -1.33
C GLY A 288 -16.58 -5.09 -1.24
N LEU A 289 -17.79 -4.58 -1.41
CA LEU A 289 -19.05 -5.33 -1.24
C LEU A 289 -19.97 -5.22 -2.45
N HIS A 290 -19.67 -4.33 -3.40
CA HIS A 290 -20.45 -4.11 -4.61
C HIS A 290 -19.60 -4.45 -5.84
N PHE A 291 -20.21 -4.97 -6.91
CA PHE A 291 -19.49 -5.29 -8.15
C PHE A 291 -18.85 -4.04 -8.77
N GLY A 292 -19.48 -2.87 -8.55
CA GLY A 292 -18.94 -1.57 -8.93
C GLY A 292 -17.73 -1.11 -8.13
N ASP A 293 -17.30 -1.84 -7.09
CA ASP A 293 -16.01 -1.59 -6.41
C ASP A 293 -14.84 -2.21 -7.19
N ILE A 294 -15.10 -3.01 -8.24
CA ILE A 294 -14.09 -3.58 -9.14
C ILE A 294 -14.06 -2.75 -10.42
N HIS A 295 -12.88 -2.24 -10.77
CA HIS A 295 -12.69 -1.39 -11.93
C HIS A 295 -11.78 -2.07 -12.95
N ALA A 296 -12.25 -2.23 -14.18
CA ALA A 296 -11.41 -2.56 -15.32
C ALA A 296 -10.78 -1.26 -15.87
N LEU A 297 -9.46 -1.16 -15.78
CA LEU A 297 -8.68 0.04 -16.11
C LEU A 297 -7.53 -0.32 -17.06
N THR A 298 -6.92 0.69 -17.66
CA THR A 298 -5.71 0.49 -18.47
C THR A 298 -4.48 1.01 -17.73
N ALA A 299 -3.53 0.12 -17.45
CA ALA A 299 -2.21 0.49 -16.97
C ALA A 299 -1.40 1.13 -18.11
N LYS A 300 -0.90 2.35 -17.88
CA LYS A 300 -0.08 3.13 -18.81
C LYS A 300 1.28 3.44 -18.21
N GLN A 301 2.29 3.38 -19.07
CA GLN A 301 3.62 3.84 -18.73
C GLN A 301 3.69 5.38 -18.84
N ILE A 302 4.21 6.02 -17.81
CA ILE A 302 4.47 7.46 -17.77
C ILE A 302 5.94 7.69 -18.12
N SER A 303 6.16 8.33 -19.28
CA SER A 303 7.51 8.60 -19.79
C SER A 303 8.29 9.54 -18.88
N GLY A 304 9.46 9.10 -18.42
CA GLY A 304 10.34 9.92 -17.58
C GLY A 304 9.92 10.01 -16.11
N LEU A 305 8.91 9.25 -15.67
CA LEU A 305 8.44 9.23 -14.28
C LEU A 305 9.56 8.89 -13.30
N GLU A 306 10.33 7.82 -13.57
CA GLU A 306 11.42 7.40 -12.69
C GLU A 306 12.57 8.42 -12.66
N LYS A 307 12.90 8.96 -13.84
CA LYS A 307 14.03 9.88 -13.98
C LYS A 307 13.73 11.22 -13.31
N ASN A 308 12.53 11.76 -13.52
CA ASN A 308 12.20 13.16 -13.23
C ASN A 308 11.34 13.35 -11.97
N PHE A 309 10.62 12.32 -11.51
CA PHE A 309 9.66 12.45 -10.41
C PHE A 309 9.98 11.52 -9.26
N VAL A 310 9.84 10.20 -9.42
CA VAL A 310 9.72 9.30 -8.25
C VAL A 310 10.96 8.44 -7.98
N GLY A 311 11.96 8.48 -8.85
CA GLY A 311 13.12 7.58 -8.77
C GLY A 311 12.82 6.18 -9.29
N TYR A 312 13.73 5.24 -9.04
CA TYR A 312 13.61 3.86 -9.54
C TYR A 312 12.97 2.89 -8.55
N SER A 313 12.51 3.39 -7.41
CA SER A 313 11.82 2.60 -6.38
C SER A 313 10.50 2.02 -6.91
N LYS A 314 10.10 0.85 -6.41
CA LYS A 314 9.00 0.04 -6.96
C LYS A 314 7.83 -0.14 -5.99
N ASN A 315 6.81 -0.89 -6.42
CA ASN A 315 5.69 -1.38 -5.63
C ASN A 315 4.63 -0.34 -5.24
N ALA A 316 4.10 0.39 -6.21
CA ALA A 316 2.94 1.27 -6.02
C ALA A 316 2.04 1.31 -7.26
N ILE A 317 0.81 1.76 -7.05
CA ILE A 317 -0.13 2.14 -8.12
C ILE A 317 -0.43 3.63 -8.01
N LEU A 318 -0.33 4.35 -9.13
CA LEU A 318 -0.63 5.77 -9.22
C LEU A 318 -1.94 5.98 -9.97
N PHE A 319 -2.84 6.74 -9.35
CA PHE A 319 -4.17 7.06 -9.84
C PHE A 319 -4.20 8.45 -10.51
N PRO A 320 -5.10 8.66 -11.50
CA PRO A 320 -5.24 9.94 -12.15
C PRO A 320 -5.79 10.98 -11.17
N ILE A 321 -5.37 12.22 -11.35
CA ILE A 321 -5.96 13.41 -10.69
C ILE A 321 -6.99 14.10 -11.59
N SER A 322 -7.58 13.34 -12.51
CA SER A 322 -8.52 13.81 -13.52
C SER A 322 -9.84 13.04 -13.42
N GLY A 323 -10.93 13.65 -13.90
CA GLY A 323 -12.27 13.07 -13.87
C GLY A 323 -13.19 13.71 -12.84
N LYS A 324 -14.47 13.33 -12.92
CA LYS A 324 -15.57 13.85 -12.08
C LYS A 324 -15.53 13.35 -10.64
N ARG A 325 -14.84 12.24 -10.41
CA ARG A 325 -14.71 11.56 -9.12
C ARG A 325 -13.39 10.82 -9.08
N SER A 326 -12.78 10.74 -7.89
CA SER A 326 -11.55 9.97 -7.69
C SER A 326 -11.82 8.48 -7.82
N LEU A 327 -10.97 7.76 -8.56
CA LEU A 327 -11.06 6.30 -8.70
C LEU A 327 -10.97 5.59 -7.34
N ALA A 328 -10.15 6.09 -6.40
CA ALA A 328 -10.07 5.53 -5.07
C ALA A 328 -11.43 5.58 -4.34
N ASP A 329 -12.11 6.71 -4.38
CA ASP A 329 -13.40 6.85 -3.72
C ASP A 329 -14.52 6.06 -4.44
N GLU A 330 -14.37 5.76 -5.73
CA GLU A 330 -15.27 4.82 -6.43
C GLU A 330 -15.13 3.39 -5.91
N MET A 331 -13.94 3.00 -5.45
CA MET A 331 -13.64 1.67 -4.92
C MET A 331 -13.84 1.61 -3.40
N ALA A 332 -15.04 1.26 -2.95
CA ALA A 332 -15.36 1.10 -1.53
C ALA A 332 -15.01 2.33 -0.66
N ASN A 333 -15.22 3.54 -1.20
CA ASN A 333 -14.92 4.82 -0.55
C ASN A 333 -13.49 4.88 0.01
N SER A 334 -12.52 4.38 -0.77
CA SER A 334 -11.11 4.38 -0.42
C SER A 334 -10.47 5.77 -0.55
N ASP A 335 -9.31 5.93 0.06
CA ASP A 335 -8.45 7.09 -0.04
C ASP A 335 -6.99 6.65 -0.26
N PHE A 336 -6.04 7.57 -0.08
CA PHE A 336 -4.61 7.30 -0.18
C PHE A 336 -3.89 7.44 1.17
N ASP A 337 -4.59 7.20 2.29
CA ASP A 337 -4.02 7.32 3.64
C ASP A 337 -3.23 6.08 4.11
N GLY A 338 -3.08 5.11 3.20
CA GLY A 338 -2.40 3.83 3.35
C GLY A 338 -3.20 2.64 2.84
N ASP A 339 -4.31 2.88 2.13
CA ASP A 339 -5.10 1.83 1.49
C ASP A 339 -4.27 1.11 0.41
N GLU A 340 -4.46 -0.21 0.36
CA GLU A 340 -3.85 -1.10 -0.62
C GLU A 340 -4.91 -1.60 -1.60
N TYR A 341 -4.52 -1.65 -2.87
CA TYR A 341 -5.36 -2.03 -3.99
C TYR A 341 -4.86 -3.35 -4.56
N TRP A 342 -5.76 -4.30 -4.70
CA TRP A 342 -5.58 -5.51 -5.47
C TRP A 342 -5.59 -5.15 -6.95
N VAL A 343 -4.56 -5.55 -7.67
CA VAL A 343 -4.33 -5.29 -9.10
C VAL A 343 -4.06 -6.60 -9.81
#